data_AF-A0A0K3A389-F1
#
_entry.id   AF-A0A0K3A389-F1
#
_cell.length_a   1.000
_cell.length_b   1.000
_cell.length_c   1.000
_cell.angle_alpha   90.00
_cell.angle_beta   90.00
_cell.angle_gamma   90.00
#
_symmetry.space_group_name_H-M   'P 1'
#
loop_
_entity.id
_entity.type
_entity.pdbx_description
1 polymer ?
#
loop_
_entity_poly.entity_id
_entity_poly.type
_entity_poly.pdbx_seq_one_letter_code
_entity_poly.pdbx_strand_id
1 'polypeptide(L)'
;MRTMLLRAAVLSCALAGAGTGQAQVVISQVYGGGGNSGATYKSDFVELHNNGNQAVSLAGWSLQYASSAGSSWQVTTLAGSIAAGGYYLVKQADGSAGSTVLPAPDATGTTAMSGTAGKIALSNAATALSGACPAGNVDFVGYGSSASCAEGSAPSTAPSNTLAVLRGSGGCSDSDNNADFATAAPTARNSAAAANLCGGGNQPVASVANLSRGEGDSGSSAFVFTIALSQPAGSGGVSFSVATRDGSASAGSDYQAVAATSVTIPAGESSAQVSVLVNGDTANEPDETFYLDISGISGALPATLTASAVILNDDFNLVPIHSIQGSGARSPLVGQVVATSGIVTARRSAGFFLQAPDAQADADPLTSEGIYVYTGSAPPAEAAVGNAVRVQATVLEYVPSADPTQPPLTELGTPTLLLQSTGNPLPAAVKLTTRLPDPNGAYDQLERLEGMRVNVPSLTVNAPTGGSVNETNASASSNGVFHAVVSGLPRAWRTAGVQQPDPLPDGSPANVPRWNTSPQVIAVGSAGLGGERIDVASGCVVLGVSGPLDYSFSRYTIYPETAPSVQCNGADQPKPAPAPRADDVNVATYNMERFFDDQNDPAIGEPVLTAAAYQGRLNKASLAIRNYLNTPDILGTV
;
A
#
# COMPACT_ATOMS: atom_id res chain seq x y z
N MET A 1 68.41 -67.00 -40.35
CA MET A 1 68.44 -65.88 -39.38
C MET A 1 67.19 -65.04 -39.57
N ARG A 2 66.24 -65.21 -38.63
CA ARG A 2 65.16 -64.32 -38.14
C ARG A 2 64.44 -63.34 -39.10
N THR A 3 63.22 -63.73 -39.48
CA THR A 3 62.07 -62.88 -39.85
C THR A 3 61.28 -62.46 -38.61
N MET A 4 60.88 -61.18 -38.51
CA MET A 4 59.91 -60.68 -37.51
C MET A 4 58.89 -59.78 -38.22
N LEU A 5 57.62 -60.18 -38.20
CA LEU A 5 56.46 -59.40 -38.65
C LEU A 5 55.95 -58.51 -37.50
N LEU A 6 55.70 -57.24 -37.79
CA LEU A 6 54.95 -56.31 -36.93
C LEU A 6 53.43 -56.56 -37.11
N ARG A 7 52.71 -56.78 -36.01
CA ARG A 7 51.24 -56.67 -35.91
C ARG A 7 50.93 -55.56 -34.91
N ALA A 8 50.24 -54.51 -35.36
CA ALA A 8 49.59 -53.54 -34.48
C ALA A 8 48.09 -53.87 -34.45
N ALA A 9 47.61 -54.35 -33.31
CA ALA A 9 46.18 -54.53 -33.02
C ALA A 9 45.81 -53.52 -31.93
N VAL A 10 44.91 -52.60 -32.27
CA VAL A 10 44.31 -51.62 -31.36
C VAL A 10 43.36 -52.39 -30.44
N LEU A 11 43.73 -52.49 -29.16
CA LEU A 11 42.92 -53.12 -28.13
C LEU A 11 41.88 -52.11 -27.62
N SER A 12 40.61 -52.40 -27.88
CA SER A 12 39.45 -51.70 -27.31
C SER A 12 39.44 -51.92 -25.80
N CYS A 13 39.59 -50.85 -25.02
CA CYS A 13 39.29 -50.85 -23.59
C CYS A 13 37.90 -50.20 -23.43
N ALA A 14 36.89 -51.04 -23.24
CA ALA A 14 35.57 -50.61 -22.83
C ALA A 14 35.66 -50.07 -21.39
N LEU A 15 35.72 -48.75 -21.23
CA LEU A 15 35.34 -48.11 -19.97
C LEU A 15 33.83 -48.20 -19.85
N ALA A 16 33.35 -49.21 -19.12
CA ALA A 16 32.03 -49.17 -18.53
C ALA A 16 32.03 -48.02 -17.50
N GLY A 17 31.52 -46.86 -17.88
CA GLY A 17 31.12 -45.84 -16.93
C GLY A 17 29.95 -46.36 -16.12
N ALA A 18 30.18 -46.68 -14.85
CA ALA A 18 29.11 -46.85 -13.89
C ALA A 18 28.47 -45.47 -13.66
N GLY A 19 27.42 -45.15 -14.42
CA GLY A 19 26.52 -44.06 -14.08
C GLY A 19 25.70 -44.50 -12.87
N THR A 20 25.95 -43.88 -11.72
CA THR A 20 25.02 -43.93 -10.58
C THR A 20 23.70 -43.33 -11.05
N GLY A 21 22.61 -44.10 -11.01
CA GLY A 21 21.28 -43.62 -11.41
C GLY A 21 20.84 -42.49 -10.48
N GLN A 22 20.65 -41.29 -11.03
CA GLN A 22 20.09 -40.15 -10.31
C GLN A 22 18.66 -40.46 -9.86
N ALA A 23 18.30 -40.05 -8.66
CA ALA A 23 16.94 -40.20 -8.16
C ALA A 23 15.99 -39.25 -8.90
N GLN A 24 14.81 -39.74 -9.32
CA GLN A 24 13.84 -38.93 -10.06
C GLN A 24 13.22 -37.80 -9.21
N VAL A 25 13.16 -38.00 -7.89
CA VAL A 25 12.76 -36.97 -6.93
C VAL A 25 13.92 -36.78 -5.95
N VAL A 26 14.37 -35.54 -5.84
CA VAL A 26 15.49 -35.13 -5.00
C VAL A 26 15.04 -34.06 -4.00
N ILE A 27 15.78 -33.92 -2.92
CA ILE A 27 15.71 -32.83 -1.96
C ILE A 27 16.37 -31.61 -2.61
N SER A 28 15.60 -30.56 -2.88
CA SER A 28 16.12 -29.32 -3.49
C SER A 28 16.54 -28.28 -2.47
N GLN A 29 15.97 -28.30 -1.26
CA GLN A 29 16.28 -27.31 -0.23
C GLN A 29 16.03 -27.85 1.17
N VAL A 30 16.91 -27.51 2.11
CA VAL A 30 16.73 -27.79 3.55
C VAL A 30 16.93 -26.50 4.36
N TYR A 31 15.94 -26.16 5.18
CA TYR A 31 15.98 -25.01 6.07
C TYR A 31 15.47 -25.39 7.47
N GLY A 32 16.41 -25.49 8.43
CA GLY A 32 16.13 -25.75 9.84
C GLY A 32 16.25 -24.52 10.74
N GLY A 33 16.26 -23.32 10.15
CA GLY A 33 16.37 -22.05 10.87
C GLY A 33 15.01 -21.45 11.26
N GLY A 34 13.92 -22.13 10.93
CA GLY A 34 12.56 -21.60 10.98
C GLY A 34 12.16 -21.13 12.36
N GLY A 35 11.69 -19.88 12.43
CA GLY A 35 11.21 -19.28 13.66
C GLY A 35 12.24 -19.13 14.78
N ASN A 36 13.53 -19.24 14.47
CA ASN A 36 14.63 -18.78 15.32
C ASN A 36 14.81 -17.25 15.22
N SER A 37 15.50 -16.65 16.17
CA SER A 37 15.81 -15.21 16.13
C SER A 37 16.59 -14.86 14.85
N GLY A 38 16.07 -13.89 14.08
CA GLY A 38 16.62 -13.47 12.80
C GLY A 38 16.21 -14.32 11.59
N ALA A 39 15.32 -15.30 11.77
CA ALA A 39 14.83 -16.14 10.69
C ALA A 39 13.96 -15.39 9.69
N THR A 40 14.01 -15.81 8.42
CA THR A 40 13.12 -15.29 7.37
C THR A 40 11.73 -15.91 7.49
N TYR A 41 11.66 -17.24 7.58
CA TYR A 41 10.41 -17.98 7.71
C TYR A 41 10.12 -18.37 9.15
N LYS A 42 8.84 -18.50 9.48
CA LYS A 42 8.37 -18.96 10.81
C LYS A 42 8.58 -20.46 11.04
N SER A 43 8.71 -21.23 9.98
CA SER A 43 8.71 -22.69 10.02
C SER A 43 9.96 -23.26 9.39
N ASP A 44 10.42 -24.38 9.94
CA ASP A 44 11.36 -25.27 9.28
C ASP A 44 10.71 -25.87 8.02
N PHE A 45 11.48 -26.16 6.99
CA PHE A 45 10.96 -26.86 5.81
C PHE A 45 12.03 -27.64 5.05
N VAL A 46 11.54 -28.61 4.29
CA VAL A 46 12.30 -29.27 3.21
C VAL A 46 11.49 -29.14 1.92
N GLU A 47 12.18 -28.81 0.84
CA GLU A 47 11.61 -28.77 -0.51
C GLU A 47 12.12 -29.98 -1.29
N LEU A 48 11.21 -30.66 -2.00
CA LEU A 48 11.54 -31.70 -2.95
C LEU A 48 11.36 -31.19 -4.37
N HIS A 49 12.07 -31.80 -5.29
CA HIS A 49 12.05 -31.48 -6.71
C HIS A 49 12.06 -32.75 -7.56
N ASN A 50 11.18 -32.80 -8.57
CA ASN A 50 11.20 -33.88 -9.55
C ASN A 50 12.12 -33.49 -10.71
N ASN A 51 13.34 -34.01 -10.71
CA ASN A 51 14.34 -33.76 -11.76
C ASN A 51 14.10 -34.60 -13.03
N GLY A 52 13.07 -35.47 -13.02
CA GLY A 52 12.67 -36.28 -14.16
C GLY A 52 11.69 -35.59 -15.11
N ASN A 53 11.37 -36.32 -16.18
CA ASN A 53 10.45 -35.88 -17.24
C ASN A 53 9.04 -36.48 -17.13
N GLN A 54 8.73 -37.18 -16.04
CA GLN A 54 7.42 -37.77 -15.76
C GLN A 54 6.97 -37.42 -14.34
N ALA A 55 5.66 -37.34 -14.12
CA ALA A 55 5.12 -37.15 -12.78
C ALA A 55 5.44 -38.35 -11.87
N VAL A 56 5.76 -38.09 -10.61
CA VAL A 56 6.07 -39.13 -9.60
C VAL A 56 5.05 -39.07 -8.47
N SER A 57 4.42 -40.21 -8.18
CA SER A 57 3.57 -40.37 -7.00
C SER A 57 4.43 -40.53 -5.75
N LEU A 58 4.10 -39.78 -4.70
CA LEU A 58 4.74 -39.87 -3.38
C LEU A 58 3.93 -40.73 -2.41
N ALA A 59 2.89 -41.43 -2.86
CA ALA A 59 2.07 -42.27 -2.00
C ALA A 59 2.93 -43.35 -1.32
N GLY A 60 2.91 -43.37 0.02
CA GLY A 60 3.70 -44.31 0.83
C GLY A 60 5.16 -43.89 1.08
N TRP A 61 5.60 -42.75 0.53
CA TRP A 61 6.92 -42.20 0.77
C TRP A 61 6.95 -41.41 2.08
N SER A 62 8.16 -41.15 2.58
CA SER A 62 8.38 -40.29 3.73
C SER A 62 9.62 -39.41 3.58
N LEU A 63 9.54 -38.22 4.16
CA LEU A 63 10.69 -37.39 4.48
C LEU A 63 11.10 -37.68 5.92
N GLN A 64 12.39 -37.96 6.14
CA GLN A 64 12.88 -38.31 7.47
C GLN A 64 14.06 -37.45 7.90
N TYR A 65 14.10 -37.09 9.18
CA TYR A 65 15.17 -36.28 9.77
C TYR A 65 15.87 -37.02 10.91
N ALA A 66 17.19 -36.86 11.00
CA ALA A 66 17.98 -37.23 12.17
C ALA A 66 18.97 -36.10 12.51
N SER A 67 19.30 -35.99 13.80
CA SER A 67 20.35 -35.07 14.23
C SER A 67 21.70 -35.46 13.64
N SER A 68 22.64 -34.51 13.63
CA SER A 68 23.97 -34.64 13.01
C SER A 68 24.68 -35.98 13.31
N ALA A 69 24.68 -36.45 14.57
CA ALA A 69 25.24 -37.75 15.00
C ALA A 69 24.18 -38.83 15.29
N GLY A 70 22.89 -38.52 15.12
CA GLY A 70 21.78 -39.39 15.51
C GLY A 70 21.62 -40.62 14.63
N SER A 71 21.06 -41.68 15.22
CA SER A 71 20.74 -42.95 14.57
C SER A 71 19.25 -43.30 14.58
N SER A 72 18.42 -42.42 15.17
CA SER A 72 16.96 -42.50 15.18
C SER A 72 16.38 -41.43 14.25
N TRP A 73 15.39 -41.80 13.45
CA TRP A 73 14.83 -40.97 12.39
C TRP A 73 13.38 -40.59 12.68
N GLN A 74 13.07 -39.30 12.57
CA GLN A 74 11.72 -38.75 12.70
C GLN A 74 11.05 -38.71 11.33
N VAL A 75 9.81 -39.18 11.22
CA VAL A 75 9.13 -39.41 9.94
C VAL A 75 8.03 -38.39 9.69
N THR A 76 8.02 -37.81 8.48
CA THR A 76 6.89 -37.07 7.91
C THR A 76 6.42 -37.80 6.66
N THR A 77 5.21 -38.37 6.70
CA THR A 77 4.64 -39.09 5.55
C THR A 77 4.26 -38.14 4.42
N LEU A 78 4.48 -38.57 3.17
CA LEU A 78 4.19 -37.79 1.97
C LEU A 78 2.98 -38.39 1.22
N ALA A 79 2.31 -37.55 0.43
CA ALA A 79 1.16 -37.92 -0.38
C ALA A 79 1.08 -37.09 -1.67
N GLY A 80 0.18 -37.46 -2.58
CA GLY A 80 0.03 -36.77 -3.86
C GLY A 80 1.14 -37.11 -4.84
N SER A 81 1.44 -36.20 -5.75
CA SER A 81 2.44 -36.39 -6.80
C SER A 81 3.17 -35.09 -7.13
N ILE A 82 4.42 -35.20 -7.59
CA ILE A 82 5.18 -34.07 -8.14
C ILE A 82 5.18 -34.19 -9.66
N ALA A 83 4.67 -33.18 -10.38
CA ALA A 83 4.79 -33.11 -11.83
C ALA A 83 6.26 -33.05 -12.28
N ALA A 84 6.54 -33.32 -13.56
CA ALA A 84 7.89 -33.18 -14.10
C ALA A 84 8.43 -31.75 -13.89
N GLY A 85 9.63 -31.60 -13.33
CA GLY A 85 10.19 -30.30 -12.93
C GLY A 85 9.46 -29.60 -11.78
N GLY A 86 8.42 -30.21 -11.20
CA GLY A 86 7.65 -29.60 -10.11
C GLY A 86 8.42 -29.57 -8.80
N TYR A 87 7.90 -28.76 -7.87
CA TYR A 87 8.37 -28.70 -6.48
C TYR A 87 7.30 -29.23 -5.52
N TYR A 88 7.72 -29.65 -4.33
CA TYR A 88 6.84 -30.12 -3.27
C TYR A 88 7.36 -29.64 -1.91
N LEU A 89 6.56 -28.82 -1.23
CA LEU A 89 6.94 -28.17 0.02
C LEU A 89 6.47 -28.97 1.22
N VAL A 90 7.41 -29.43 2.04
CA VAL A 90 7.14 -30.10 3.30
C VAL A 90 7.42 -29.14 4.46
N LYS A 91 6.36 -28.58 5.03
CA LYS A 91 6.45 -27.79 6.28
C LYS A 91 6.84 -28.70 7.44
N GLN A 92 7.66 -28.21 8.35
CA GLN A 92 8.02 -28.88 9.60
C GLN A 92 7.64 -28.00 10.81
N ALA A 93 8.39 -28.07 11.92
CA ALA A 93 8.06 -27.34 13.14
C ALA A 93 8.01 -25.81 12.93
N ASP A 94 7.13 -25.15 13.67
CA ASP A 94 7.11 -23.70 13.81
C ASP A 94 8.00 -23.27 14.98
N GLY A 95 8.72 -22.17 14.82
CA GLY A 95 9.38 -21.47 15.91
C GLY A 95 8.58 -20.25 16.39
N SER A 96 9.18 -19.47 17.29
CA SER A 96 8.52 -18.32 17.94
C SER A 96 8.83 -16.96 17.27
N ALA A 97 9.75 -16.93 16.31
CA ALA A 97 10.14 -15.74 15.55
C ALA A 97 9.88 -15.92 14.04
N GLY A 98 10.50 -15.10 13.19
CA GLY A 98 10.32 -15.12 11.73
C GLY A 98 9.19 -14.21 11.23
N SER A 99 9.42 -13.51 10.11
CA SER A 99 8.47 -12.52 9.57
C SER A 99 7.49 -13.11 8.56
N THR A 100 7.86 -14.22 7.90
CA THR A 100 7.18 -14.70 6.70
C THR A 100 6.58 -16.10 6.92
N VAL A 101 5.31 -16.28 6.53
CA VAL A 101 4.64 -17.59 6.50
C VAL A 101 5.02 -18.28 5.19
N LEU A 102 5.20 -19.61 5.22
CA LEU A 102 5.46 -20.38 4.00
C LEU A 102 4.29 -20.26 3.01
N PRO A 103 4.52 -20.40 1.69
CA PRO A 103 3.47 -20.76 0.75
C PRO A 103 2.71 -22.01 1.24
N ALA A 104 1.46 -22.19 0.80
CA ALA A 104 0.63 -23.31 1.22
C ALA A 104 1.39 -24.65 1.06
N PRO A 105 1.74 -25.36 2.14
CA PRO A 105 2.60 -26.54 2.04
C PRO A 105 1.84 -27.73 1.47
N ASP A 106 2.54 -28.56 0.69
CA ASP A 106 1.98 -29.78 0.10
C ASP A 106 1.89 -30.93 1.13
N ALA A 107 2.79 -30.93 2.12
CA ALA A 107 2.71 -31.78 3.31
C ALA A 107 3.14 -31.01 4.56
N THR A 108 2.65 -31.45 5.72
CA THR A 108 2.99 -30.84 7.02
C THR A 108 3.44 -31.92 7.99
N GLY A 109 4.65 -31.75 8.51
CA GLY A 109 5.21 -32.45 9.67
C GLY A 109 5.42 -31.49 10.84
N THR A 110 5.92 -32.02 11.95
CA THR A 110 6.15 -31.28 13.20
C THR A 110 7.60 -31.42 13.70
N THR A 111 8.52 -31.81 12.83
CA THR A 111 9.90 -32.11 13.24
C THR A 111 10.67 -30.82 13.44
N ALA A 112 11.24 -30.62 14.63
CA ALA A 112 12.17 -29.53 14.86
C ALA A 112 13.53 -29.89 14.26
N MET A 113 13.97 -29.15 13.25
CA MET A 113 15.24 -29.37 12.58
C MET A 113 16.32 -28.45 13.14
N SER A 114 17.56 -28.90 13.10
CA SER A 114 18.71 -28.07 13.46
C SER A 114 18.98 -27.04 12.36
N GLY A 115 19.16 -25.77 12.74
CA GLY A 115 19.55 -24.70 11.83
C GLY A 115 21.03 -24.69 11.44
N THR A 116 21.85 -25.60 11.97
CA THR A 116 23.31 -25.60 11.74
C THR A 116 23.88 -26.93 11.25
N ALA A 117 23.35 -28.06 11.73
CA ALA A 117 23.79 -29.39 11.27
C ALA A 117 22.76 -30.50 11.51
N GLY A 118 22.56 -31.37 10.52
CA GLY A 118 21.58 -32.46 10.56
C GLY A 118 21.62 -33.33 9.32
N LYS A 119 20.69 -34.29 9.24
CA LYS A 119 20.57 -35.22 8.11
C LYS A 119 19.11 -35.38 7.71
N ILE A 120 18.85 -35.35 6.40
CA ILE A 120 17.55 -35.58 5.79
C ILE A 120 17.66 -36.78 4.86
N ALA A 121 16.68 -37.68 4.91
CA ALA A 121 16.53 -38.78 3.97
C ALA A 121 15.13 -38.75 3.36
N LEU A 122 15.07 -38.80 2.03
CA LEU A 122 13.85 -39.09 1.31
C LEU A 122 13.75 -40.61 1.14
N SER A 123 12.67 -41.22 1.60
CA SER A 123 12.46 -42.67 1.54
C SER A 123 11.17 -42.99 0.80
N ASN A 124 11.19 -44.08 0.02
CA ASN A 124 9.99 -44.62 -0.63
C ASN A 124 9.16 -45.54 0.29
N ALA A 125 9.46 -45.55 1.59
CA ALA A 125 8.71 -46.26 2.62
C ALA A 125 8.32 -45.31 3.77
N ALA A 126 7.20 -45.60 4.43
CA ALA A 126 6.73 -44.85 5.59
C ALA A 126 7.40 -45.28 6.91
N THR A 127 8.15 -46.38 6.92
CA THR A 127 8.82 -46.89 8.11
C THR A 127 10.07 -46.06 8.42
N ALA A 128 10.28 -45.72 9.70
CA ALA A 128 11.46 -45.00 10.15
C ALA A 128 12.74 -45.78 9.81
N LEU A 129 13.72 -45.07 9.26
CA LEU A 129 15.06 -45.58 9.02
C LEU A 129 15.78 -45.82 10.36
N SER A 130 16.80 -46.67 10.35
CA SER A 130 17.61 -46.99 11.52
C SER A 130 19.10 -46.88 11.21
N GLY A 131 19.88 -46.42 12.19
CA GLY A 131 21.34 -46.30 12.06
C GLY A 131 21.77 -44.90 11.63
N ALA A 132 23.07 -44.63 11.75
CA ALA A 132 23.64 -43.30 11.49
C ALA A 132 23.70 -42.95 10.00
N CYS A 133 23.84 -43.95 9.12
CA CYS A 133 23.95 -43.78 7.67
C CYS A 133 23.16 -44.90 6.96
N PRO A 134 21.82 -44.81 6.92
CA PRO A 134 20.98 -45.84 6.33
C PRO A 134 21.20 -45.93 4.81
N ALA A 135 21.13 -47.15 4.27
CA ALA A 135 21.16 -47.40 2.83
C ALA A 135 19.74 -47.60 2.28
N GLY A 136 19.55 -47.39 0.97
CA GLY A 136 18.26 -47.62 0.30
C GLY A 136 17.28 -46.43 0.36
N ASN A 137 17.76 -45.24 0.73
CA ASN A 137 17.00 -44.00 0.61
C ASN A 137 16.94 -43.59 -0.87
N VAL A 138 15.89 -42.84 -1.25
CA VAL A 138 15.75 -42.26 -2.59
C VAL A 138 16.73 -41.11 -2.78
N ASP A 139 16.85 -40.24 -1.77
CA ASP A 139 17.83 -39.14 -1.75
C ASP A 139 18.24 -38.89 -0.30
N PHE A 140 19.44 -38.34 -0.08
CA PHE A 140 20.01 -38.10 1.24
C PHE A 140 20.83 -36.81 1.28
N VAL A 141 20.54 -35.94 2.25
CA VAL A 141 21.29 -34.71 2.48
C VAL A 141 21.83 -34.67 3.90
N GLY A 142 23.15 -34.76 4.03
CA GLY A 142 23.86 -34.36 5.25
C GLY A 142 24.26 -32.89 5.15
N TYR A 143 23.92 -32.07 6.14
CA TYR A 143 24.26 -30.64 6.15
C TYR A 143 24.99 -30.26 7.45
N GLY A 144 25.96 -29.36 7.32
CA GLY A 144 26.88 -28.98 8.38
C GLY A 144 28.02 -29.98 8.57
N SER A 145 29.23 -29.49 8.81
CA SER A 145 30.46 -30.30 8.83
C SER A 145 30.51 -31.41 9.88
N SER A 146 29.61 -31.40 10.86
CA SER A 146 29.51 -32.44 11.89
C SER A 146 28.62 -33.62 11.49
N ALA A 147 27.86 -33.53 10.38
CA ALA A 147 26.92 -34.57 9.99
C ALA A 147 27.66 -35.89 9.76
N SER A 148 27.26 -36.91 10.52
CA SER A 148 27.89 -38.24 10.54
C SER A 148 27.68 -39.07 9.27
N CYS A 149 26.87 -38.57 8.33
CA CYS A 149 26.58 -39.20 7.06
C CYS A 149 26.09 -38.12 6.08
N ALA A 150 26.42 -38.30 4.80
CA ALA A 150 26.00 -37.49 3.68
C ALA A 150 26.05 -38.36 2.42
N GLU A 151 25.34 -37.97 1.37
CA GLU A 151 25.57 -38.54 0.05
C GLU A 151 26.88 -38.00 -0.54
N GLY A 152 27.70 -38.92 -1.06
CA GLY A 152 29.02 -38.62 -1.59
C GLY A 152 30.11 -38.49 -0.53
N SER A 153 31.11 -37.64 -0.79
CA SER A 153 32.36 -37.63 -0.02
C SER A 153 32.33 -36.80 1.27
N ALA A 154 31.40 -35.84 1.40
CA ALA A 154 31.26 -34.96 2.56
C ALA A 154 29.86 -34.33 2.66
N PRO A 155 29.43 -33.88 3.85
CA PRO A 155 28.23 -33.06 4.03
C PRO A 155 28.30 -31.72 3.31
N SER A 156 27.13 -31.13 3.02
CA SER A 156 27.04 -29.75 2.56
C SER A 156 27.47 -28.75 3.64
N THR A 157 27.78 -27.52 3.21
CA THR A 157 28.01 -26.36 4.07
C THR A 157 26.89 -26.16 5.12
N ALA A 158 27.23 -25.55 6.25
CA ALA A 158 26.29 -25.34 7.34
C ALA A 158 25.31 -24.19 7.02
N PRO A 159 23.98 -24.42 7.09
CA PRO A 159 22.98 -23.34 7.02
C PRO A 159 23.02 -22.45 8.28
N SER A 160 22.10 -21.48 8.35
CA SER A 160 21.93 -20.60 9.49
C SER A 160 20.46 -20.21 9.68
N ASN A 161 20.15 -19.34 10.63
CA ASN A 161 18.81 -18.77 10.74
C ASN A 161 18.42 -17.97 9.47
N THR A 162 19.36 -17.44 8.70
CA THR A 162 19.09 -16.65 7.48
C THR A 162 19.42 -17.39 6.19
N LEU A 163 20.01 -18.58 6.25
CA LEU A 163 20.48 -19.33 5.09
C LEU A 163 19.96 -20.76 5.13
N ALA A 164 19.43 -21.25 4.00
CA ALA A 164 19.16 -22.65 3.73
C ALA A 164 20.33 -23.27 2.93
N VAL A 165 20.39 -24.60 2.87
CA VAL A 165 21.19 -25.30 1.85
C VAL A 165 20.30 -25.57 0.64
N LEU A 166 20.75 -25.14 -0.54
CA LEU A 166 20.02 -25.24 -1.80
C LEU A 166 20.82 -26.12 -2.76
N ARG A 167 20.15 -27.11 -3.35
CA ARG A 167 20.70 -27.91 -4.44
C ARG A 167 20.83 -27.05 -5.69
N GLY A 168 21.97 -27.16 -6.35
CA GLY A 168 22.37 -26.41 -7.53
C GLY A 168 21.39 -26.60 -8.67
N SER A 169 21.37 -25.61 -9.58
CA SER A 169 20.49 -25.61 -10.76
C SER A 169 19.00 -25.81 -10.41
N GLY A 170 18.58 -25.36 -9.23
CA GLY A 170 17.19 -25.49 -8.76
C GLY A 170 16.75 -26.94 -8.48
N GLY A 171 17.68 -27.84 -8.17
CA GLY A 171 17.41 -29.27 -7.94
C GLY A 171 17.89 -30.20 -9.05
N CYS A 172 18.53 -29.67 -10.09
CA CYS A 172 18.90 -30.42 -11.30
C CYS A 172 20.29 -31.03 -11.31
N SER A 173 21.07 -30.80 -10.26
CA SER A 173 22.40 -31.36 -10.08
C SER A 173 22.37 -32.33 -8.89
N ASP A 174 22.59 -33.61 -9.18
CA ASP A 174 22.52 -34.70 -8.19
C ASP A 174 23.66 -35.69 -8.44
N SER A 175 24.79 -35.46 -7.78
CA SER A 175 26.05 -36.18 -7.93
C SER A 175 26.76 -36.40 -6.58
N ASP A 176 26.86 -35.38 -5.73
CA ASP A 176 27.29 -35.46 -4.34
C ASP A 176 26.88 -34.23 -3.51
N ASN A 177 26.64 -34.38 -2.21
CA ASN A 177 26.11 -33.29 -1.38
C ASN A 177 27.03 -32.05 -1.29
N ASN A 178 28.34 -32.21 -1.34
CA ASN A 178 29.29 -31.10 -1.17
C ASN A 178 29.49 -30.30 -2.47
N ALA A 179 29.29 -30.92 -3.62
CA ALA A 179 29.32 -30.28 -4.93
C ALA A 179 27.96 -29.67 -5.26
N ASP A 180 26.86 -30.33 -4.89
CA ASP A 180 25.53 -29.92 -5.35
C ASP A 180 24.88 -28.87 -4.46
N PHE A 181 25.23 -28.77 -3.17
CA PHE A 181 24.55 -27.84 -2.27
C PHE A 181 25.42 -26.65 -1.87
N ALA A 182 24.85 -25.45 -1.97
CA ALA A 182 25.42 -24.22 -1.45
C ALA A 182 24.44 -23.52 -0.50
N THR A 183 24.96 -22.66 0.38
CA THR A 183 24.11 -21.85 1.25
C THR A 183 23.64 -20.57 0.56
N ALA A 184 22.34 -20.29 0.67
CA ALA A 184 21.72 -19.06 0.18
C ALA A 184 20.48 -18.72 1.00
N ALA A 185 19.90 -17.52 0.79
CA ALA A 185 18.64 -17.15 1.42
C ALA A 185 17.53 -18.16 1.04
N PRO A 186 16.67 -18.56 2.00
CA PRO A 186 15.64 -19.57 1.74
C PRO A 186 14.58 -19.07 0.74
N THR A 187 14.19 -19.93 -0.20
CA THR A 187 13.17 -19.67 -1.23
C THR A 187 12.22 -20.87 -1.32
N ALA A 188 11.20 -20.90 -0.47
CA ALA A 188 10.27 -22.04 -0.41
C ALA A 188 9.31 -22.06 -1.62
N ARG A 189 9.17 -23.21 -2.29
CA ARG A 189 8.24 -23.43 -3.41
C ARG A 189 7.42 -24.69 -3.19
N ASN A 190 6.11 -24.58 -3.40
CA ASN A 190 5.16 -25.68 -3.37
C ASN A 190 4.80 -26.14 -4.79
N SER A 191 3.83 -27.05 -4.90
CA SER A 191 3.34 -27.56 -6.19
C SER A 191 2.75 -26.52 -7.15
N ALA A 192 2.43 -25.30 -6.68
CA ALA A 192 1.95 -24.21 -7.52
C ALA A 192 3.08 -23.38 -8.14
N ALA A 193 4.34 -23.60 -7.74
CA ALA A 193 5.48 -22.92 -8.33
C ALA A 193 5.75 -23.38 -9.76
N ALA A 194 6.31 -22.48 -10.57
CA ALA A 194 6.72 -22.81 -11.93
C ALA A 194 7.72 -23.98 -11.94
N ALA A 195 7.52 -24.93 -12.86
CA ALA A 195 8.37 -26.10 -13.00
C ALA A 195 9.80 -25.72 -13.46
N ASN A 196 10.80 -26.38 -12.90
CA ASN A 196 12.22 -26.27 -13.27
C ASN A 196 12.70 -27.60 -13.87
N LEU A 197 12.87 -27.71 -15.17
CA LEU A 197 13.18 -29.01 -15.80
C LEU A 197 14.68 -29.24 -15.92
N CYS A 198 15.15 -30.38 -15.42
CA CYS A 198 16.56 -30.71 -15.36
C CYS A 198 17.05 -31.36 -16.65
N GLY A 199 18.03 -30.73 -17.30
CA GLY A 199 18.94 -31.35 -18.28
C GLY A 199 18.35 -32.42 -19.20
N GLY A 200 17.22 -32.13 -19.84
CA GLY A 200 16.47 -33.07 -20.67
C GLY A 200 15.19 -32.43 -21.19
N GLY A 201 15.30 -31.32 -21.92
CA GLY A 201 14.13 -30.72 -22.57
C GLY A 201 14.35 -29.64 -23.62
N ASN A 202 15.15 -28.59 -23.38
CA ASN A 202 15.21 -27.38 -24.25
C ASN A 202 13.82 -26.80 -24.63
N GLN A 203 12.76 -27.20 -23.94
CA GLN A 203 11.38 -26.95 -24.35
C GLN A 203 10.76 -25.95 -23.36
N PRO A 204 10.33 -24.77 -23.82
CA PRO A 204 9.74 -23.76 -22.95
C PRO A 204 8.47 -24.26 -22.26
N VAL A 205 8.13 -23.67 -21.11
CA VAL A 205 6.88 -23.95 -20.38
C VAL A 205 5.89 -22.83 -20.66
N ALA A 206 4.71 -23.16 -21.16
CA ALA A 206 3.67 -22.19 -21.47
C ALA A 206 2.71 -21.98 -20.29
N SER A 207 2.36 -20.72 -20.06
CA SER A 207 1.42 -20.28 -19.04
C SER A 207 0.56 -19.14 -19.54
N VAL A 208 -0.65 -19.02 -19.00
CA VAL A 208 -1.55 -17.88 -19.18
C VAL A 208 -2.05 -17.41 -17.82
N ALA A 209 -2.17 -16.09 -17.64
CA ALA A 209 -2.62 -15.47 -16.40
C ALA A 209 -4.09 -15.02 -16.48
N ASN A 210 -4.76 -14.99 -15.33
CA ASN A 210 -6.12 -14.44 -15.19
C ASN A 210 -6.12 -12.92 -15.39
N LEU A 211 -7.27 -12.36 -15.72
CA LEU A 211 -7.47 -10.92 -15.85
C LEU A 211 -8.84 -10.49 -15.31
N SER A 212 -8.98 -9.21 -14.96
CA SER A 212 -10.23 -8.61 -14.53
C SER A 212 -10.26 -7.15 -14.96
N ARG A 213 -11.32 -6.73 -15.65
CA ARG A 213 -11.55 -5.35 -16.17
C ARG A 213 -13.05 -5.10 -16.37
N GLY A 214 -13.45 -3.83 -16.44
CA GLY A 214 -14.82 -3.44 -16.87
C GLY A 214 -14.99 -3.49 -18.38
N GLU A 215 -16.24 -3.59 -18.85
CA GLU A 215 -16.61 -3.70 -20.26
C GLU A 215 -16.81 -2.36 -20.97
N GLY A 216 -17.21 -1.33 -20.23
CA GLY A 216 -17.47 0.04 -20.67
C GLY A 216 -18.89 0.23 -21.23
N ASP A 217 -19.33 1.49 -21.32
CA ASP A 217 -20.75 1.79 -21.57
C ASP A 217 -21.26 1.49 -23.02
N SER A 218 -20.36 1.14 -23.96
CA SER A 218 -20.70 0.87 -25.37
C SER A 218 -19.57 0.21 -26.16
N GLY A 219 -19.94 -0.47 -27.26
CA GLY A 219 -18.98 -0.97 -28.24
C GLY A 219 -18.30 -2.25 -27.77
N SER A 220 -16.99 -2.39 -27.97
CA SER A 220 -16.25 -3.52 -27.41
C SER A 220 -14.85 -3.12 -26.94
N SER A 221 -14.47 -3.66 -25.78
CA SER A 221 -13.17 -3.47 -25.13
C SER A 221 -12.29 -4.72 -25.31
N ALA A 222 -11.00 -4.52 -25.55
CA ALA A 222 -10.05 -5.61 -25.78
C ALA A 222 -9.49 -6.15 -24.46
N PHE A 223 -9.86 -7.38 -24.10
CA PHE A 223 -9.26 -8.11 -22.99
C PHE A 223 -8.08 -8.93 -23.56
N VAL A 224 -6.86 -8.46 -23.26
CA VAL A 224 -5.62 -9.02 -23.83
C VAL A 224 -4.99 -10.03 -22.87
N PHE A 225 -5.07 -11.30 -23.23
CA PHE A 225 -4.39 -12.39 -22.53
C PHE A 225 -2.95 -12.49 -23.04
N THR A 226 -1.99 -12.54 -22.11
CA THR A 226 -0.59 -12.82 -22.44
C THR A 226 -0.29 -14.28 -22.15
N ILE A 227 0.02 -15.04 -23.20
CA ILE A 227 0.55 -16.40 -23.09
C ILE A 227 2.06 -16.28 -23.04
N ALA A 228 2.66 -16.68 -21.93
CA ALA A 228 4.09 -16.52 -21.65
C ALA A 228 4.80 -17.88 -21.62
N LEU A 229 6.03 -17.88 -22.12
CA LEU A 229 6.98 -18.99 -22.05
C LEU A 229 8.04 -18.73 -20.97
N SER A 230 8.44 -19.77 -20.25
CA SER A 230 9.53 -19.68 -19.26
C SER A 230 10.90 -19.33 -19.87
N GLN A 231 11.05 -19.49 -21.19
CA GLN A 231 12.23 -19.14 -21.97
C GLN A 231 11.83 -18.95 -23.45
N PRO A 232 12.67 -18.32 -24.29
CA PRO A 232 12.41 -18.21 -25.72
C PRO A 232 12.10 -19.55 -26.39
N ALA A 233 11.19 -19.56 -27.35
CA ALA A 233 10.83 -20.74 -28.11
C ALA A 233 12.01 -21.31 -28.89
N GLY A 234 12.15 -22.64 -28.89
CA GLY A 234 13.19 -23.35 -29.63
C GLY A 234 12.98 -23.32 -31.15
N SER A 235 13.89 -23.96 -31.88
CA SER A 235 13.78 -24.12 -33.34
C SER A 235 12.47 -24.83 -33.71
N GLY A 236 11.60 -24.17 -34.47
CA GLY A 236 10.25 -24.66 -34.79
C GLY A 236 9.13 -23.91 -34.08
N GLY A 237 9.44 -23.06 -33.09
CA GLY A 237 8.47 -22.29 -32.32
C GLY A 237 7.64 -23.15 -31.36
N VAL A 238 6.68 -22.51 -30.70
CA VAL A 238 5.63 -23.16 -29.92
C VAL A 238 4.31 -22.94 -30.63
N SER A 239 3.49 -23.97 -30.80
CA SER A 239 2.14 -23.86 -31.36
C SER A 239 1.11 -24.44 -30.41
N PHE A 240 -0.06 -23.83 -30.35
CA PHE A 240 -1.22 -24.27 -29.56
C PHE A 240 -2.49 -23.70 -30.17
N SER A 241 -3.65 -24.22 -29.76
CA SER A 241 -4.96 -23.67 -30.09
C SER A 241 -5.53 -22.94 -28.88
N VAL A 242 -6.17 -21.79 -29.10
CA VAL A 242 -6.92 -21.06 -28.08
C VAL A 242 -8.39 -21.00 -28.45
N ALA A 243 -9.26 -21.14 -27.45
CA ALA A 243 -10.69 -20.94 -27.59
C ALA A 243 -11.26 -20.32 -26.31
N THR A 244 -12.31 -19.52 -26.43
CA THR A 244 -13.06 -19.05 -25.26
C THR A 244 -14.14 -20.03 -24.87
N ARG A 245 -14.49 -20.04 -23.59
CA ARG A 245 -15.58 -20.83 -23.02
C ARG A 245 -16.35 -20.00 -22.00
N ASP A 246 -17.67 -20.10 -22.04
CA ASP A 246 -18.57 -19.41 -21.11
C ASP A 246 -18.32 -19.81 -19.65
N GLY A 247 -18.60 -18.87 -18.75
CA GLY A 247 -18.72 -19.10 -17.32
C GLY A 247 -20.08 -18.61 -16.84
N SER A 248 -20.12 -17.49 -16.12
CA SER A 248 -21.38 -16.74 -15.94
C SER A 248 -21.63 -15.77 -17.10
N ALA A 249 -20.57 -15.24 -17.72
CA ALA A 249 -20.64 -14.49 -18.97
C ALA A 249 -20.82 -15.46 -20.16
N SER A 250 -21.66 -15.05 -21.10
CA SER A 250 -22.10 -15.76 -22.30
C SER A 250 -21.59 -15.10 -23.59
N ALA A 251 -21.07 -15.91 -24.50
CA ALA A 251 -20.66 -15.42 -25.81
C ALA A 251 -21.84 -14.84 -26.62
N GLY A 252 -21.64 -13.65 -27.18
CA GLY A 252 -22.60 -12.94 -28.02
C GLY A 252 -23.31 -11.80 -27.28
N SER A 253 -23.64 -11.97 -26.00
CA SER A 253 -24.08 -10.88 -25.12
C SER A 253 -22.87 -10.15 -24.56
N ASP A 254 -22.03 -10.83 -23.79
CA ASP A 254 -21.08 -10.14 -22.88
C ASP A 254 -19.67 -10.11 -23.51
N TYR A 255 -19.36 -11.09 -24.36
CA TYR A 255 -18.09 -11.10 -25.10
C TYR A 255 -18.22 -11.80 -26.45
N GLN A 256 -17.29 -11.53 -27.36
CA GLN A 256 -17.22 -12.18 -28.66
C GLN A 256 -16.37 -13.45 -28.56
N ALA A 257 -16.99 -14.61 -28.82
CA ALA A 257 -16.29 -15.88 -28.77
C ALA A 257 -15.11 -15.94 -29.75
N VAL A 258 -13.95 -16.34 -29.24
CA VAL A 258 -12.82 -16.75 -30.06
C VAL A 258 -12.97 -18.26 -30.30
N ALA A 259 -13.36 -18.61 -31.53
CA ALA A 259 -13.36 -20.01 -31.97
C ALA A 259 -11.93 -20.58 -31.95
N ALA A 260 -11.80 -21.89 -31.82
CA ALA A 260 -10.53 -22.60 -31.77
C ALA A 260 -9.57 -22.14 -32.88
N THR A 261 -8.56 -21.35 -32.50
CA THR A 261 -7.65 -20.69 -33.43
C THR A 261 -6.22 -21.04 -33.05
N SER A 262 -5.41 -21.41 -34.04
CA SER A 262 -3.99 -21.73 -33.84
C SER A 262 -3.19 -20.46 -33.59
N VAL A 263 -2.42 -20.45 -32.52
CA VAL A 263 -1.47 -19.40 -32.14
C VAL A 263 -0.07 -20.01 -32.14
N THR A 264 0.91 -19.24 -32.62
CA THR A 264 2.31 -19.65 -32.65
C THR A 264 3.16 -18.59 -31.97
N ILE A 265 4.04 -19.01 -31.06
CA ILE A 265 5.14 -18.20 -30.53
C ILE A 265 6.38 -18.56 -31.38
N PRO A 266 6.87 -17.65 -32.25
CA PRO A 266 7.99 -17.93 -33.13
C PRO A 266 9.27 -18.27 -32.36
N ALA A 267 10.19 -19.00 -33.00
CA ALA A 267 11.50 -19.28 -32.42
C ALA A 267 12.21 -17.98 -32.00
N GLY A 268 12.76 -17.95 -30.78
CA GLY A 268 13.39 -16.76 -30.19
C GLY A 268 12.44 -15.83 -29.44
N GLU A 269 11.12 -15.97 -29.59
CA GLU A 269 10.13 -15.20 -28.84
C GLU A 269 9.69 -15.92 -27.56
N SER A 270 9.24 -15.17 -26.56
CA SER A 270 8.84 -15.70 -25.26
C SER A 270 7.35 -15.49 -24.92
N SER A 271 6.57 -14.86 -25.78
CA SER A 271 5.14 -14.67 -25.54
C SER A 271 4.33 -14.47 -26.81
N ALA A 272 3.01 -14.64 -26.69
CA ALA A 272 2.01 -14.21 -27.66
C ALA A 272 0.83 -13.56 -26.93
N GLN A 273 0.16 -12.64 -27.61
CA GLN A 273 -1.05 -12.00 -27.10
C GLN A 273 -2.28 -12.52 -27.85
N VAL A 274 -3.35 -12.81 -27.09
CA VAL A 274 -4.67 -13.15 -27.62
C VAL A 274 -5.64 -12.12 -27.09
N SER A 275 -6.34 -11.44 -28.00
CA SER A 275 -7.37 -10.47 -27.64
C SER A 275 -8.74 -11.12 -27.74
N VAL A 276 -9.54 -11.00 -26.69
CA VAL A 276 -10.98 -11.28 -26.69
C VAL A 276 -11.69 -9.95 -26.60
N LEU A 277 -12.68 -9.70 -27.46
CA LEU A 277 -13.48 -8.48 -27.39
C LEU A 277 -14.63 -8.72 -26.40
N VAL A 278 -14.74 -7.87 -25.39
CA VAL A 278 -15.84 -7.83 -24.42
C VAL A 278 -16.79 -6.72 -24.86
N ASN A 279 -18.09 -7.01 -24.93
CA ASN A 279 -19.07 -6.05 -25.41
C ASN A 279 -19.43 -5.12 -24.27
N GLY A 280 -19.42 -3.82 -24.52
CA GLY A 280 -19.85 -2.84 -23.52
C GLY A 280 -21.32 -2.48 -23.69
N ASP A 281 -22.07 -2.40 -22.60
CA ASP A 281 -23.45 -1.90 -22.60
C ASP A 281 -23.78 -1.04 -21.37
N THR A 282 -25.06 -0.94 -20.98
CA THR A 282 -25.49 -0.06 -19.86
C THR A 282 -26.40 -0.80 -18.86
N ALA A 283 -26.48 -2.12 -18.98
CA ALA A 283 -27.34 -2.96 -18.19
C ALA A 283 -26.64 -3.32 -16.88
N ASN A 284 -27.30 -3.05 -15.75
CA ASN A 284 -26.75 -3.42 -14.45
C ASN A 284 -26.75 -4.94 -14.27
N GLU A 285 -25.60 -5.56 -14.52
CA GLU A 285 -25.35 -6.99 -14.41
C GLU A 285 -24.31 -7.26 -13.31
N PRO A 286 -24.35 -8.36 -12.54
CA PRO A 286 -23.32 -8.64 -11.54
C PRO A 286 -21.96 -8.91 -12.21
N ASP A 287 -20.84 -8.90 -11.46
CA ASP A 287 -19.54 -9.34 -12.01
C ASP A 287 -19.66 -10.73 -12.65
N GLU A 288 -19.22 -10.86 -13.89
CA GLU A 288 -19.33 -12.09 -14.65
C GLU A 288 -17.97 -12.65 -15.05
N THR A 289 -17.91 -13.93 -15.42
CA THR A 289 -16.65 -14.60 -15.75
C THR A 289 -16.78 -15.43 -17.02
N PHE A 290 -15.76 -15.37 -17.88
CA PHE A 290 -15.52 -16.31 -18.97
C PHE A 290 -14.09 -16.88 -18.90
N TYR A 291 -13.78 -17.87 -19.72
CA TYR A 291 -12.48 -18.56 -19.71
C TYR A 291 -11.80 -18.52 -21.09
N LEU A 292 -10.47 -18.43 -21.11
CA LEU A 292 -9.64 -18.73 -22.27
C LEU A 292 -8.92 -20.06 -22.05
N ASP A 293 -9.24 -21.05 -22.88
CA ASP A 293 -8.68 -22.41 -22.83
C ASP A 293 -7.62 -22.60 -23.92
N ILE A 294 -6.48 -23.15 -23.54
CA ILE A 294 -5.34 -23.51 -24.39
C ILE A 294 -5.31 -25.04 -24.57
N SER A 295 -5.22 -25.50 -25.81
CA SER A 295 -5.20 -26.92 -26.14
C SER A 295 -4.18 -27.25 -27.24
N GLY A 296 -3.84 -28.54 -27.39
CA GLY A 296 -2.99 -29.00 -28.49
C GLY A 296 -1.57 -28.42 -28.51
N ILE A 297 -1.00 -28.13 -27.32
CA ILE A 297 0.32 -27.52 -27.24
C ILE A 297 1.42 -28.43 -27.79
N SER A 298 2.27 -27.85 -28.63
CA SER A 298 3.43 -28.49 -29.25
C SER A 298 4.60 -27.50 -29.25
N GLY A 299 5.81 -27.98 -28.98
CA GLY A 299 6.98 -27.11 -28.83
C GLY A 299 7.12 -26.50 -27.42
N ALA A 300 6.15 -26.68 -26.53
CA ALA A 300 6.20 -26.29 -25.12
C ALA A 300 5.54 -27.34 -24.21
N LEU A 301 5.87 -27.29 -22.92
CA LEU A 301 5.18 -28.05 -21.87
C LEU A 301 4.10 -27.18 -21.20
N PRO A 302 2.97 -27.76 -20.78
CA PRO A 302 1.88 -27.01 -20.16
C PRO A 302 2.14 -26.73 -18.67
N ALA A 303 1.94 -25.49 -18.22
CA ALA A 303 1.81 -25.15 -16.79
C ALA A 303 0.38 -24.74 -16.44
N THR A 304 -0.10 -23.61 -16.97
CA THR A 304 -1.50 -23.18 -16.88
C THR A 304 -2.09 -23.10 -18.28
N LEU A 305 -3.16 -23.86 -18.53
CA LEU A 305 -3.83 -23.93 -19.83
C LEU A 305 -5.22 -23.28 -19.84
N THR A 306 -5.68 -22.76 -18.71
CA THR A 306 -6.93 -22.02 -18.61
C THR A 306 -6.67 -20.74 -17.85
N ALA A 307 -7.14 -19.62 -18.40
CA ALA A 307 -7.22 -18.35 -17.70
C ALA A 307 -8.68 -17.94 -17.51
N SER A 308 -8.99 -17.45 -16.32
CA SER A 308 -10.26 -16.81 -15.98
C SER A 308 -10.18 -15.32 -16.33
N ALA A 309 -11.20 -14.80 -17.01
CA ALA A 309 -11.42 -13.37 -17.20
C ALA A 309 -12.70 -12.94 -16.50
N VAL A 310 -12.59 -11.97 -15.60
CA VAL A 310 -13.74 -11.37 -14.91
C VAL A 310 -14.11 -10.06 -15.63
N ILE A 311 -15.35 -9.97 -16.09
CA ILE A 311 -15.99 -8.74 -16.55
C ILE A 311 -16.58 -8.10 -15.29
N LEU A 312 -16.03 -6.95 -14.90
CA LEU A 312 -16.50 -6.21 -13.73
C LEU A 312 -17.73 -5.40 -14.11
N ASN A 313 -18.79 -5.47 -13.29
CA ASN A 313 -19.95 -4.62 -13.43
C ASN A 313 -19.52 -3.15 -13.37
N ASP A 314 -19.69 -2.43 -14.47
CA ASP A 314 -19.52 -0.98 -14.50
C ASP A 314 -20.83 -0.22 -14.79
N ASP A 315 -21.97 -0.89 -14.82
CA ASP A 315 -23.28 -0.35 -15.19
C ASP A 315 -24.18 -0.04 -14.00
N PHE A 316 -23.73 0.93 -13.22
CA PHE A 316 -24.52 1.48 -12.13
C PHE A 316 -25.33 2.70 -12.58
N ASN A 317 -26.57 2.80 -12.11
CA ASN A 317 -27.30 4.06 -12.17
C ASN A 317 -26.57 5.13 -11.34
N LEU A 318 -25.94 6.08 -12.02
CA LEU A 318 -25.15 7.12 -11.39
C LEU A 318 -26.06 8.15 -10.71
N VAL A 319 -25.89 8.28 -9.40
CA VAL A 319 -26.48 9.35 -8.60
C VAL A 319 -25.56 10.57 -8.71
N PRO A 320 -26.04 11.73 -9.21
CA PRO A 320 -25.24 12.95 -9.25
C PRO A 320 -24.81 13.40 -7.85
N ILE A 321 -23.62 13.99 -7.73
CA ILE A 321 -23.05 14.38 -6.43
C ILE A 321 -23.96 15.37 -5.69
N HIS A 322 -24.54 16.35 -6.37
CA HIS A 322 -25.53 17.27 -5.78
C HIS A 322 -26.78 16.57 -5.21
N SER A 323 -27.18 15.42 -5.76
CA SER A 323 -28.29 14.63 -5.21
C SER A 323 -27.89 13.83 -3.97
N ILE A 324 -26.60 13.45 -3.87
CA ILE A 324 -26.03 12.83 -2.67
C ILE A 324 -25.90 13.87 -1.56
N GLN A 325 -25.37 15.04 -1.86
CA GLN A 325 -25.22 16.14 -0.90
C GLN A 325 -26.59 16.67 -0.43
N GLY A 326 -27.46 17.01 -1.38
CA GLY A 326 -28.70 17.75 -1.08
C GLY A 326 -28.42 19.20 -0.70
N SER A 327 -29.47 19.93 -0.32
CA SER A 327 -29.40 21.36 0.02
C SER A 327 -29.46 21.65 1.53
N GLY A 328 -29.51 20.60 2.35
CA GLY A 328 -29.50 20.70 3.81
C GLY A 328 -28.16 20.26 4.39
N ALA A 329 -27.99 20.45 5.70
CA ALA A 329 -26.80 20.03 6.44
C ALA A 329 -26.69 18.51 6.65
N ARG A 330 -27.46 17.70 5.93
CA ARG A 330 -27.44 16.23 5.94
C ARG A 330 -27.87 15.73 4.58
N SER A 331 -27.21 14.68 4.10
CA SER A 331 -27.59 13.99 2.90
C SER A 331 -29.03 13.41 3.00
N PRO A 332 -29.81 13.44 1.90
CA PRO A 332 -31.07 12.69 1.82
C PRO A 332 -30.85 11.18 1.62
N LEU A 333 -29.62 10.73 1.36
CA LEU A 333 -29.27 9.35 0.99
C LEU A 333 -28.45 8.61 2.05
N VAL A 334 -28.35 9.13 3.27
CA VAL A 334 -27.57 8.52 4.38
C VAL A 334 -27.92 7.04 4.56
N GLY A 335 -26.88 6.21 4.63
CA GLY A 335 -26.97 4.76 4.80
C GLY A 335 -27.27 3.98 3.50
N GLN A 336 -27.54 4.66 2.39
CA GLN A 336 -27.72 4.00 1.09
C GLN A 336 -26.37 3.77 0.41
N VAL A 337 -26.27 2.68 -0.35
CA VAL A 337 -25.17 2.47 -1.29
C VAL A 337 -25.52 3.18 -2.59
N VAL A 338 -24.64 4.09 -3.02
CA VAL A 338 -24.79 4.85 -4.27
C VAL A 338 -23.59 4.61 -5.17
N ALA A 339 -23.79 4.76 -6.47
CA ALA A 339 -22.71 4.92 -7.43
C ALA A 339 -22.72 6.35 -7.95
N THR A 340 -21.57 7.00 -8.02
CA THR A 340 -21.42 8.35 -8.57
C THR A 340 -20.14 8.45 -9.39
N SER A 341 -19.98 9.53 -10.15
CA SER A 341 -18.76 9.80 -10.92
C SER A 341 -18.32 11.25 -10.72
N GLY A 342 -17.01 11.48 -10.77
CA GLY A 342 -16.46 12.82 -10.73
C GLY A 342 -14.97 12.84 -11.02
N ILE A 343 -14.41 14.06 -11.01
CA ILE A 343 -12.97 14.30 -11.12
C ILE A 343 -12.38 14.36 -9.72
N VAL A 344 -11.28 13.64 -9.50
CA VAL A 344 -10.52 13.74 -8.25
C VAL A 344 -9.79 15.08 -8.22
N THR A 345 -10.12 15.92 -7.25
CA THR A 345 -9.59 17.29 -7.14
C THR A 345 -8.41 17.40 -6.18
N ALA A 346 -8.36 16.54 -5.16
CA ALA A 346 -7.26 16.48 -4.21
C ALA A 346 -7.23 15.15 -3.46
N ARG A 347 -6.07 14.79 -2.91
CA ARG A 347 -5.85 13.58 -2.10
C ARG A 347 -5.37 13.94 -0.70
N ARG A 348 -5.90 13.25 0.30
CA ARG A 348 -5.46 13.28 1.71
C ARG A 348 -4.94 11.91 2.13
N SER A 349 -4.49 11.79 3.38
CA SER A 349 -3.92 10.55 3.91
C SER A 349 -4.92 9.41 4.07
N ALA A 350 -6.23 9.70 4.15
CA ALA A 350 -7.28 8.72 4.43
C ALA A 350 -8.48 8.82 3.47
N GLY A 351 -8.32 9.51 2.33
CA GLY A 351 -9.40 9.75 1.38
C GLY A 351 -9.05 10.82 0.36
N PHE A 352 -9.98 11.14 -0.53
CA PHE A 352 -9.80 12.10 -1.61
C PHE A 352 -11.08 12.90 -1.86
N PHE A 353 -10.94 14.06 -2.49
CA PHE A 353 -12.07 14.90 -2.88
C PHE A 353 -12.47 14.57 -4.31
N LEU A 354 -13.76 14.37 -4.53
CA LEU A 354 -14.38 14.09 -5.82
C LEU A 354 -15.34 15.25 -6.13
N GLN A 355 -15.30 15.78 -7.34
CA GLN A 355 -16.24 16.83 -7.77
C GLN A 355 -16.76 16.56 -9.17
N ALA A 356 -18.05 16.83 -9.40
CA ALA A 356 -18.67 16.69 -10.70
C ALA A 356 -17.95 17.59 -11.74
N PRO A 357 -17.75 17.12 -12.98
CA PRO A 357 -17.30 17.97 -14.07
C PRO A 357 -18.27 19.15 -14.28
N ASP A 358 -17.76 20.33 -14.70
CA ASP A 358 -18.57 21.53 -14.91
C ASP A 358 -19.77 21.30 -15.86
N ALA A 359 -19.67 20.37 -16.80
CA ALA A 359 -20.74 20.03 -17.73
C ALA A 359 -21.88 19.19 -17.11
N GLN A 360 -21.66 18.62 -15.93
CA GLN A 360 -22.59 17.77 -15.20
C GLN A 360 -23.10 18.42 -13.91
N ALA A 361 -22.52 19.56 -13.51
CA ALA A 361 -23.01 20.36 -12.41
C ALA A 361 -24.45 20.81 -12.68
N ASP A 362 -25.28 20.82 -11.63
CA ASP A 362 -26.60 21.40 -11.69
C ASP A 362 -26.52 22.95 -11.71
N ALA A 363 -27.68 23.60 -11.75
CA ALA A 363 -27.78 25.06 -11.72
C ALA A 363 -28.20 25.59 -10.33
N ASP A 364 -28.30 24.73 -9.32
CA ASP A 364 -28.75 25.11 -7.99
C ASP A 364 -27.54 25.49 -7.12
N PRO A 365 -27.37 26.78 -6.77
CA PRO A 365 -26.25 27.20 -5.93
C PRO A 365 -26.37 26.74 -4.48
N LEU A 366 -27.42 26.02 -4.08
CA LEU A 366 -27.63 25.50 -2.73
C LEU A 366 -27.13 24.06 -2.55
N THR A 367 -26.80 23.35 -3.62
CA THR A 367 -26.31 21.97 -3.60
C THR A 367 -24.82 21.95 -3.94
N SER A 368 -24.07 21.09 -3.25
CA SER A 368 -22.64 20.92 -3.54
C SER A 368 -22.42 19.92 -4.66
N GLU A 369 -21.53 20.25 -5.59
CA GLU A 369 -21.04 19.31 -6.62
C GLU A 369 -19.80 18.53 -6.17
N GLY A 370 -19.33 18.79 -4.95
CA GLY A 370 -18.17 18.15 -4.34
C GLY A 370 -18.58 17.18 -3.23
N ILE A 371 -17.77 16.15 -3.01
CA ILE A 371 -17.93 15.21 -1.91
C ILE A 371 -16.57 14.64 -1.50
N TYR A 372 -16.42 14.35 -0.20
CA TYR A 372 -15.26 13.64 0.30
C TYR A 372 -15.48 12.13 0.23
N VAL A 373 -14.48 11.39 -0.26
CA VAL A 373 -14.50 9.93 -0.33
C VAL A 373 -13.49 9.39 0.68
N TYR A 374 -13.99 8.77 1.75
CA TYR A 374 -13.20 8.23 2.85
C TYR A 374 -12.77 6.79 2.56
N THR A 375 -11.46 6.57 2.46
CA THR A 375 -10.85 5.26 2.19
C THR A 375 -10.26 4.59 3.44
N GLY A 376 -10.19 5.29 4.57
CA GLY A 376 -9.58 4.79 5.82
C GLY A 376 -8.05 4.64 5.80
N SER A 377 -7.46 4.62 4.61
CA SER A 377 -6.01 4.59 4.35
C SER A 377 -5.65 5.48 3.15
N ALA A 378 -4.38 5.50 2.76
CA ALA A 378 -3.96 6.24 1.56
C ALA A 378 -4.81 5.83 0.34
N PRO A 379 -5.36 6.80 -0.43
CA PRO A 379 -6.17 6.51 -1.61
C PRO A 379 -5.40 5.68 -2.65
N PRO A 380 -6.07 4.78 -3.39
CA PRO A 380 -5.43 3.96 -4.42
C PRO A 380 -4.97 4.81 -5.63
N ALA A 381 -4.28 4.18 -6.60
CA ALA A 381 -3.65 4.89 -7.71
C ALA A 381 -4.67 5.51 -8.70
N GLU A 382 -5.84 4.87 -8.82
CA GLU A 382 -7.00 5.32 -9.60
C GLU A 382 -7.49 6.69 -9.11
N ALA A 383 -7.35 6.98 -7.82
CA ALA A 383 -7.70 8.27 -7.21
C ALA A 383 -6.61 9.35 -7.37
N ALA A 384 -5.86 9.36 -8.48
CA ALA A 384 -4.92 10.44 -8.78
C ALA A 384 -5.66 11.73 -9.16
N VAL A 385 -5.11 12.90 -8.78
CA VAL A 385 -5.71 14.20 -9.11
C VAL A 385 -5.82 14.35 -10.63
N GLY A 386 -6.99 14.78 -11.12
CA GLY A 386 -7.32 14.86 -12.54
C GLY A 386 -7.85 13.56 -13.16
N ASN A 387 -7.87 12.45 -12.43
CA ASN A 387 -8.57 11.25 -12.90
C ASN A 387 -10.08 11.42 -12.74
N ALA A 388 -10.83 10.96 -13.74
CA ALA A 388 -12.26 10.72 -13.62
C ALA A 388 -12.46 9.30 -13.11
N VAL A 389 -13.20 9.15 -12.01
CA VAL A 389 -13.45 7.85 -11.38
C VAL A 389 -14.94 7.68 -11.12
N ARG A 390 -15.42 6.45 -11.31
CA ARG A 390 -16.70 6.00 -10.78
C ARG A 390 -16.46 5.46 -9.37
N VAL A 391 -17.28 5.87 -8.41
CA VAL A 391 -17.20 5.47 -7.00
C VAL A 391 -18.51 4.81 -6.62
N GLN A 392 -18.45 3.58 -6.12
CA GLN A 392 -19.58 2.95 -5.45
C GLN A 392 -19.27 2.87 -3.95
N ALA A 393 -20.14 3.43 -3.12
CA ALA A 393 -19.87 3.63 -1.70
C ALA A 393 -21.16 3.80 -0.89
N THR A 394 -21.07 3.65 0.44
CA THR A 394 -22.16 3.98 1.36
C THR A 394 -22.11 5.47 1.68
N VAL A 395 -23.24 6.17 1.60
CA VAL A 395 -23.34 7.58 2.02
C VAL A 395 -23.36 7.65 3.55
N LEU A 396 -22.47 8.43 4.13
CA LEU A 396 -22.27 8.58 5.57
C LEU A 396 -22.35 10.05 5.99
N GLU A 397 -22.61 10.23 7.27
CA GLU A 397 -22.58 11.51 7.97
C GLU A 397 -21.50 11.42 9.03
N TYR A 398 -20.38 12.09 8.79
CA TYR A 398 -19.27 12.07 9.72
C TYR A 398 -19.43 13.17 10.78
N VAL A 399 -19.51 12.74 12.04
CA VAL A 399 -19.44 13.62 13.22
C VAL A 399 -18.37 13.06 14.16
N PRO A 400 -17.25 13.78 14.38
CA PRO A 400 -16.23 13.41 15.36
C PRO A 400 -16.81 13.14 16.75
N SER A 401 -16.48 12.00 17.35
CA SER A 401 -16.93 11.64 18.70
C SER A 401 -16.45 12.61 19.79
N ALA A 402 -15.31 13.29 19.55
CA ALA A 402 -14.75 14.31 20.44
C ALA A 402 -15.51 15.65 20.39
N ASP A 403 -16.31 15.89 19.35
CA ASP A 403 -17.06 17.12 19.13
C ASP A 403 -18.42 16.79 18.46
N PRO A 404 -19.35 16.20 19.23
CA PRO A 404 -20.60 15.65 18.73
C PRO A 404 -21.66 16.69 18.37
N THR A 405 -21.42 17.97 18.68
CA THR A 405 -22.36 19.08 18.42
C THR A 405 -22.04 19.81 17.12
N GLN A 406 -20.93 19.48 16.44
CA GLN A 406 -20.63 20.08 15.16
C GLN A 406 -21.55 19.54 14.04
N PRO A 407 -21.81 20.34 13.00
CA PRO A 407 -22.46 19.90 11.78
C PRO A 407 -21.79 18.65 11.20
N PRO A 408 -22.57 17.70 10.68
CA PRO A 408 -22.00 16.53 10.04
C PRO A 408 -21.37 16.90 8.69
N LEU A 409 -20.36 16.15 8.30
CA LEU A 409 -19.76 16.16 6.96
C LEU A 409 -20.37 15.03 6.15
N THR A 410 -20.91 15.32 4.96
CA THR A 410 -21.39 14.26 4.06
C THR A 410 -20.20 13.62 3.36
N GLU A 411 -20.03 12.31 3.52
CA GLU A 411 -18.93 11.57 2.90
C GLU A 411 -19.35 10.21 2.34
N LEU A 412 -18.53 9.68 1.43
CA LEU A 412 -18.68 8.34 0.87
C LEU A 412 -17.71 7.37 1.56
N GLY A 413 -18.26 6.38 2.27
CA GLY A 413 -17.51 5.36 3.00
C GLY A 413 -17.46 4.00 2.30
N THR A 414 -16.43 3.21 2.63
CA THR A 414 -16.15 1.88 2.05
C THR A 414 -16.18 1.85 0.51
N PRO A 415 -15.43 2.73 -0.17
CA PRO A 415 -15.56 2.92 -1.61
C PRO A 415 -14.87 1.80 -2.42
N THR A 416 -15.49 1.40 -3.52
CA THR A 416 -14.83 0.75 -4.67
C THR A 416 -14.71 1.76 -5.80
N LEU A 417 -13.58 1.73 -6.52
CA LEU A 417 -13.26 2.69 -7.57
C LEU A 417 -13.07 1.98 -8.91
N LEU A 418 -13.60 2.60 -9.95
CA LEU A 418 -13.29 2.28 -11.34
C LEU A 418 -12.73 3.52 -12.03
N LEU A 419 -11.52 3.42 -12.56
CA LEU A 419 -10.90 4.48 -13.35
C LEU A 419 -11.58 4.61 -14.70
N GLN A 420 -12.10 5.79 -15.03
CA GLN A 420 -12.74 6.06 -16.33
C GLN A 420 -11.78 6.77 -17.29
N SER A 421 -11.07 7.79 -16.82
CA SER A 421 -10.09 8.51 -17.63
C SER A 421 -9.05 9.24 -16.76
N THR A 422 -7.95 9.68 -17.37
CA THR A 422 -6.84 10.36 -16.68
C THR A 422 -6.56 11.73 -17.30
N GLY A 423 -5.98 12.65 -16.54
CA GLY A 423 -5.53 13.95 -17.04
C GLY A 423 -6.64 14.94 -17.43
N ASN A 424 -7.84 14.78 -16.85
CA ASN A 424 -8.95 15.70 -17.06
C ASN A 424 -8.66 17.06 -16.41
N PRO A 425 -9.17 18.17 -16.97
CA PRO A 425 -9.12 19.46 -16.30
C PRO A 425 -9.90 19.40 -14.98
N LEU A 426 -9.39 20.07 -13.95
CA LEU A 426 -10.11 20.19 -12.68
C LEU A 426 -11.35 21.09 -12.84
N PRO A 427 -12.49 20.75 -12.21
CA PRO A 427 -13.68 21.60 -12.20
C PRO A 427 -13.38 23.03 -11.75
N ALA A 428 -14.13 24.00 -12.28
CA ALA A 428 -13.91 25.41 -11.97
C ALA A 428 -14.07 25.68 -10.47
N ALA A 429 -13.14 26.45 -9.90
CA ALA A 429 -13.20 26.80 -8.49
C ALA A 429 -14.25 27.90 -8.24
N VAL A 430 -15.12 27.70 -7.25
CA VAL A 430 -16.11 28.71 -6.84
C VAL A 430 -15.40 29.84 -6.12
N LYS A 431 -15.54 31.06 -6.64
CA LYS A 431 -14.87 32.24 -6.09
C LYS A 431 -15.57 32.75 -4.83
N LEU A 432 -14.87 32.72 -3.69
CA LEU A 432 -15.32 33.39 -2.47
C LEU A 432 -14.95 34.87 -2.51
N THR A 433 -15.88 35.70 -2.05
CA THR A 433 -15.78 37.17 -2.10
C THR A 433 -16.26 37.77 -0.78
N THR A 434 -16.30 39.10 -0.67
CA THR A 434 -16.86 39.77 0.50
C THR A 434 -18.37 39.56 0.68
N ARG A 435 -19.07 38.90 -0.26
CA ARG A 435 -20.49 38.53 -0.14
C ARG A 435 -20.72 37.13 0.43
N LEU A 436 -19.77 36.23 0.23
CA LEU A 436 -19.82 34.86 0.75
C LEU A 436 -18.38 34.44 1.07
N PRO A 437 -18.07 34.18 2.36
CA PRO A 437 -19.00 34.07 3.49
C PRO A 437 -19.48 35.42 4.08
N ASP A 438 -20.78 35.54 4.40
CA ASP A 438 -21.41 36.70 5.05
C ASP A 438 -21.21 36.64 6.57
N PRO A 439 -20.65 37.68 7.22
CA PRO A 439 -20.52 37.75 8.68
C PRO A 439 -21.83 37.58 9.47
N ASN A 440 -22.97 37.93 8.87
CA ASN A 440 -24.31 37.81 9.47
C ASN A 440 -25.06 36.56 9.01
N GLY A 441 -24.43 35.73 8.17
CA GLY A 441 -24.99 34.47 7.69
C GLY A 441 -25.14 33.42 8.78
N ALA A 442 -25.73 32.29 8.40
CA ALA A 442 -25.76 31.09 9.22
C ALA A 442 -24.36 30.49 9.39
N TYR A 443 -24.14 29.72 10.46
CA TYR A 443 -22.83 29.13 10.74
C TYR A 443 -22.37 28.11 9.69
N ASP A 444 -23.32 27.50 9.01
CA ASP A 444 -23.21 26.46 7.98
C ASP A 444 -23.39 27.02 6.56
N GLN A 445 -23.27 28.34 6.36
CA GLN A 445 -23.54 28.96 5.05
C GLN A 445 -22.71 28.40 3.88
N LEU A 446 -21.55 27.82 4.17
CA LEU A 446 -20.63 27.24 3.18
C LEU A 446 -20.87 25.74 2.95
N GLU A 447 -21.87 25.14 3.60
CA GLU A 447 -22.26 23.74 3.39
C GLU A 447 -22.51 23.42 1.91
N ARG A 448 -23.16 24.35 1.21
CA ARG A 448 -23.41 24.29 -0.23
C ARG A 448 -22.16 24.18 -1.10
N LEU A 449 -20.96 24.35 -0.53
CA LEU A 449 -19.67 24.24 -1.21
C LEU A 449 -18.79 23.12 -0.64
N GLU A 450 -19.34 22.27 0.24
CA GLU A 450 -18.60 21.18 0.87
C GLU A 450 -17.98 20.24 -0.17
N GLY A 451 -16.69 19.96 -0.06
CA GLY A 451 -15.93 19.16 -1.01
C GLY A 451 -15.62 19.83 -2.35
N MET A 452 -16.26 20.97 -2.68
CA MET A 452 -16.00 21.69 -3.93
C MET A 452 -14.69 22.45 -3.86
N ARG A 453 -14.05 22.59 -5.02
CA ARG A 453 -12.95 23.52 -5.22
C ARG A 453 -13.45 24.95 -5.06
N VAL A 454 -12.81 25.70 -4.18
CA VAL A 454 -13.04 27.13 -3.99
C VAL A 454 -11.78 27.94 -4.27
N ASN A 455 -11.93 29.21 -4.63
CA ASN A 455 -10.85 30.16 -4.80
C ASN A 455 -11.09 31.40 -3.95
N VAL A 456 -10.08 31.79 -3.17
CA VAL A 456 -10.05 33.06 -2.45
C VAL A 456 -8.86 33.87 -2.96
N PRO A 457 -9.08 34.94 -3.75
CA PRO A 457 -7.98 35.73 -4.31
C PRO A 457 -7.09 36.36 -3.23
N SER A 458 -7.68 36.80 -2.13
CA SER A 458 -6.98 37.43 -1.02
C SER A 458 -7.70 37.17 0.30
N LEU A 459 -6.94 36.70 1.29
CA LEU A 459 -7.35 36.47 2.67
C LEU A 459 -6.55 37.38 3.60
N THR A 460 -7.21 38.00 4.57
CA THR A 460 -6.56 38.69 5.69
C THR A 460 -6.58 37.78 6.91
N VAL A 461 -5.40 37.45 7.45
CA VAL A 461 -5.24 36.53 8.56
C VAL A 461 -5.89 37.10 9.83
N ASN A 462 -6.82 36.33 10.38
CA ASN A 462 -7.57 36.66 11.59
C ASN A 462 -6.78 36.28 12.84
N ALA A 463 -6.27 35.05 12.89
CA ALA A 463 -5.45 34.51 13.98
C ALA A 463 -4.16 33.89 13.41
N PRO A 464 -3.03 33.99 14.14
CA PRO A 464 -1.77 33.44 13.69
C PRO A 464 -1.84 31.91 13.49
N THR A 465 -0.88 31.35 12.75
CA THR A 465 -0.79 29.91 12.54
C THR A 465 -0.72 29.16 13.87
N GLY A 466 -1.50 28.10 13.98
CA GLY A 466 -1.53 27.21 15.13
C GLY A 466 -0.29 26.33 15.23
N GLY A 467 -0.16 25.67 16.39
CA GLY A 467 1.01 24.85 16.66
C GLY A 467 1.07 24.39 18.10
N SER A 468 2.21 23.80 18.46
CA SER A 468 2.55 23.45 19.84
C SER A 468 3.84 24.13 20.26
N VAL A 469 3.98 24.39 21.56
CA VAL A 469 5.20 24.95 22.15
C VAL A 469 5.78 23.94 23.12
N ASN A 470 7.10 23.78 23.08
CA ASN A 470 7.86 23.11 24.13
C ASN A 470 8.50 24.20 24.98
N GLU A 471 7.94 24.41 26.18
CA GLU A 471 8.39 25.49 27.06
C GLU A 471 9.87 25.33 27.45
N THR A 472 10.25 24.16 27.97
CA THR A 472 11.62 23.82 28.42
C THR A 472 12.70 24.16 27.39
N ASN A 473 12.44 23.89 26.11
CA ASN A 473 13.39 24.12 25.03
C ASN A 473 13.18 25.47 24.31
N ALA A 474 12.14 26.23 24.69
CA ALA A 474 11.68 27.43 23.99
C ALA A 474 11.54 27.23 22.46
N SER A 475 11.07 26.05 22.06
CA SER A 475 10.82 25.71 20.66
C SER A 475 9.32 25.66 20.36
N ALA A 476 8.97 25.89 19.10
CA ALA A 476 7.60 25.79 18.62
C ALA A 476 7.55 24.91 17.37
N SER A 477 6.44 24.19 17.18
CA SER A 477 6.15 23.46 15.96
C SER A 477 4.85 23.97 15.36
N SER A 478 4.87 24.24 14.06
CA SER A 478 3.70 24.67 13.32
C SER A 478 2.80 23.49 12.97
N ASN A 479 1.49 23.68 12.99
CA ASN A 479 0.55 22.77 12.36
C ASN A 479 0.16 23.21 10.93
N GLY A 480 0.60 24.39 10.48
CA GLY A 480 0.27 24.95 9.17
C GLY A 480 -1.19 25.38 9.01
N VAL A 481 -1.96 25.45 10.10
CA VAL A 481 -3.37 25.85 10.09
C VAL A 481 -3.50 27.27 10.63
N PHE A 482 -4.03 28.17 9.81
CA PHE A 482 -4.36 29.54 10.23
C PHE A 482 -5.80 29.88 9.86
N HIS A 483 -6.34 30.91 10.50
CA HIS A 483 -7.72 31.35 10.30
C HIS A 483 -7.72 32.73 9.69
N ALA A 484 -8.53 32.95 8.66
CA ALA A 484 -8.55 34.19 7.89
C ALA A 484 -9.98 34.55 7.45
N VAL A 485 -10.14 35.79 6.99
CA VAL A 485 -11.37 36.29 6.35
C VAL A 485 -11.02 36.74 4.93
N VAL A 486 -12.00 36.73 4.02
CA VAL A 486 -11.81 37.35 2.69
C VAL A 486 -11.40 38.82 2.88
N SER A 487 -10.30 39.24 2.26
CA SER A 487 -9.80 40.60 2.41
C SER A 487 -10.88 41.62 2.02
N GLY A 488 -11.12 42.60 2.90
CA GLY A 488 -12.22 43.56 2.80
C GLY A 488 -13.37 43.27 3.78
N LEU A 489 -13.49 42.05 4.30
CA LEU A 489 -14.33 41.76 5.46
C LEU A 489 -13.63 42.18 6.76
N PRO A 490 -14.39 42.60 7.79
CA PRO A 490 -13.82 42.83 9.10
C PRO A 490 -13.28 41.52 9.68
N ARG A 491 -12.10 41.59 10.29
CA ARG A 491 -11.59 40.51 11.14
C ARG A 491 -12.60 40.20 12.24
N ALA A 492 -12.78 38.92 12.51
CA ALA A 492 -13.80 38.44 13.42
C ALA A 492 -13.24 38.23 14.82
N TRP A 493 -14.01 38.65 15.82
CA TRP A 493 -13.73 38.45 17.23
C TRP A 493 -14.82 37.58 17.85
N ARG A 494 -14.46 36.84 18.90
CA ARG A 494 -15.47 36.10 19.68
C ARG A 494 -16.47 37.11 20.27
N THR A 495 -17.75 36.82 20.15
CA THR A 495 -18.82 37.62 20.79
C THR A 495 -19.42 36.88 21.98
N ALA A 496 -20.20 37.57 22.80
CA ALA A 496 -20.82 36.99 23.99
C ALA A 496 -21.89 35.96 23.61
N GLY A 497 -21.92 34.83 24.33
CA GLY A 497 -22.97 33.82 24.19
C GLY A 497 -22.46 32.40 23.98
N VAL A 498 -23.39 31.46 24.00
CA VAL A 498 -23.16 30.05 23.63
C VAL A 498 -23.09 29.95 22.11
N GLN A 499 -22.18 29.12 21.59
CA GLN A 499 -22.02 28.91 20.15
C GLN A 499 -23.33 28.34 19.56
N GLN A 500 -23.71 28.75 18.35
CA GLN A 500 -25.00 28.36 17.76
C GLN A 500 -25.21 26.84 17.53
N PRO A 501 -24.21 26.04 17.13
CA PRO A 501 -24.36 24.59 17.04
C PRO A 501 -24.52 23.90 18.41
N ASP A 502 -23.96 24.49 19.47
CA ASP A 502 -24.03 23.90 20.79
C ASP A 502 -25.43 24.08 21.41
N PRO A 503 -26.01 23.01 21.98
CA PRO A 503 -27.27 23.11 22.69
C PRO A 503 -27.08 23.93 23.98
N LEU A 504 -28.16 24.62 24.38
CA LEU A 504 -28.21 25.20 25.72
C LEU A 504 -28.46 24.08 26.74
N PRO A 505 -27.85 24.14 27.93
CA PRO A 505 -28.19 23.23 29.02
C PRO A 505 -29.69 23.28 29.36
N ASP A 506 -30.27 22.15 29.76
CA ASP A 506 -31.68 22.07 30.17
C ASP A 506 -31.98 23.09 31.29
N GLY A 507 -33.09 23.82 31.14
CA GLY A 507 -33.50 24.87 32.08
C GLY A 507 -32.82 26.23 31.86
N SER A 508 -32.03 26.41 30.80
CA SER A 508 -31.44 27.70 30.45
C SER A 508 -32.50 28.80 30.27
N PRO A 509 -32.23 30.05 30.70
CA PRO A 509 -33.12 31.19 30.47
C PRO A 509 -33.41 31.42 28.97
N ALA A 510 -34.60 31.94 28.64
CA ALA A 510 -35.00 32.16 27.24
C ALA A 510 -34.13 33.18 26.47
N ASN A 511 -33.34 33.99 27.18
CA ASN A 511 -32.54 35.09 26.61
C ASN A 511 -31.03 34.87 26.71
N VAL A 512 -30.55 33.61 26.84
CA VAL A 512 -29.10 33.34 26.78
C VAL A 512 -28.57 33.83 25.43
N PRO A 513 -27.58 34.75 25.41
CA PRO A 513 -26.99 35.22 24.16
C PRO A 513 -26.41 34.06 23.36
N ARG A 514 -26.55 34.13 22.03
CA ARG A 514 -26.01 33.13 21.10
C ARG A 514 -25.07 33.80 20.11
N TRP A 515 -23.95 33.16 19.82
CA TRP A 515 -22.98 33.62 18.83
C TRP A 515 -22.94 32.67 17.62
N ASN A 516 -23.03 33.25 16.42
CA ASN A 516 -23.07 32.54 15.14
C ASN A 516 -21.72 31.96 14.67
N THR A 517 -20.74 31.84 15.57
CA THR A 517 -19.45 31.19 15.31
C THR A 517 -18.48 31.96 14.39
N SER A 518 -18.84 33.20 14.03
CA SER A 518 -18.11 34.04 13.07
C SER A 518 -17.95 33.33 11.73
N PRO A 519 -19.05 33.17 10.98
CA PRO A 519 -19.11 32.28 9.82
C PRO A 519 -18.34 32.83 8.60
N GLN A 520 -17.85 34.07 8.67
CA GLN A 520 -16.92 34.65 7.70
C GLN A 520 -15.47 34.17 7.85
N VAL A 521 -15.14 33.51 8.97
CA VAL A 521 -13.79 33.00 9.22
C VAL A 521 -13.65 31.63 8.57
N ILE A 522 -12.66 31.50 7.70
CA ILE A 522 -12.27 30.27 7.01
C ILE A 522 -10.90 29.84 7.53
N ALA A 523 -10.72 28.55 7.79
CA ALA A 523 -9.41 27.99 8.07
C ALA A 523 -8.67 27.66 6.77
N VAL A 524 -7.35 27.71 6.80
CA VAL A 524 -6.50 27.22 5.72
C VAL A 524 -5.50 26.25 6.31
N GLY A 525 -5.54 24.99 5.86
CA GLY A 525 -4.58 23.95 6.26
C GLY A 525 -3.51 23.77 5.18
N SER A 526 -2.41 24.54 5.26
CA SER A 526 -1.45 24.64 4.14
C SER A 526 -0.73 23.33 3.80
N ALA A 527 -0.58 22.44 4.79
CA ALA A 527 0.04 21.14 4.63
C ALA A 527 -0.97 19.98 4.44
N GLY A 528 -2.28 20.29 4.37
CA GLY A 528 -3.34 19.28 4.35
C GLY A 528 -3.30 18.32 3.15
N LEU A 529 -2.69 18.75 2.04
CA LEU A 529 -2.46 17.95 0.82
C LEU A 529 -0.97 17.56 0.63
N GLY A 530 -0.17 17.63 1.69
CA GLY A 530 1.28 17.37 1.63
C GLY A 530 2.14 18.57 1.22
N GLY A 531 1.56 19.78 1.18
CA GLY A 531 2.29 21.03 0.97
C GLY A 531 3.11 21.49 2.19
N GLU A 532 3.81 22.61 2.04
CA GLU A 532 4.58 23.22 3.12
C GLU A 532 3.69 23.81 4.22
N ARG A 533 4.19 23.81 5.46
CA ARG A 533 3.53 24.52 6.56
C ARG A 533 3.81 26.01 6.45
N ILE A 534 2.74 26.81 6.44
CA ILE A 534 2.83 28.25 6.32
C ILE A 534 2.56 28.91 7.68
N ASP A 535 3.55 29.66 8.15
CA ASP A 535 3.50 30.42 9.38
C ASP A 535 3.19 31.89 9.10
N VAL A 536 2.03 32.35 9.57
CA VAL A 536 1.55 33.73 9.40
C VAL A 536 1.16 34.35 10.73
N ALA A 537 1.37 35.67 10.84
CA ALA A 537 0.85 36.49 11.92
C ALA A 537 -0.54 37.05 11.59
N SER A 538 -1.29 37.44 12.62
CA SER A 538 -2.56 38.14 12.44
C SER A 538 -2.35 39.45 11.67
N GLY A 539 -3.18 39.70 10.66
CA GLY A 539 -3.07 40.86 9.77
C GLY A 539 -2.23 40.65 8.52
N CYS A 540 -1.46 39.55 8.42
CA CYS A 540 -0.84 39.19 7.14
C CYS A 540 -1.91 38.93 6.07
N VAL A 541 -1.56 39.15 4.81
CA VAL A 541 -2.41 38.87 3.65
C VAL A 541 -1.88 37.63 2.93
N VAL A 542 -2.77 36.69 2.63
CA VAL A 542 -2.47 35.47 1.87
C VAL A 542 -3.19 35.53 0.53
N LEU A 543 -2.47 35.31 -0.56
CA LEU A 543 -2.96 35.47 -1.93
C LEU A 543 -3.06 34.14 -2.66
N GLY A 544 -4.10 34.01 -3.49
CA GLY A 544 -4.25 32.91 -4.44
C GLY A 544 -4.59 31.55 -3.81
N VAL A 545 -5.31 31.53 -2.69
CA VAL A 545 -5.70 30.27 -2.04
C VAL A 545 -6.77 29.58 -2.87
N SER A 546 -6.45 28.40 -3.40
CA SER A 546 -7.41 27.57 -4.15
C SER A 546 -7.29 26.12 -3.73
N GLY A 547 -8.43 25.45 -3.56
CA GLY A 547 -8.47 24.03 -3.20
C GLY A 547 -9.85 23.58 -2.74
N PRO A 548 -10.03 22.28 -2.44
CA PRO A 548 -11.28 21.78 -1.89
C PRO A 548 -11.59 22.44 -0.53
N LEU A 549 -12.87 22.70 -0.29
CA LEU A 549 -13.40 23.12 0.99
C LEU A 549 -13.85 21.91 1.80
N ASP A 550 -13.29 21.71 2.99
CA ASP A 550 -13.67 20.65 3.93
C ASP A 550 -14.35 21.26 5.16
N TYR A 551 -15.03 20.44 5.96
CA TYR A 551 -15.50 20.81 7.29
C TYR A 551 -14.83 19.96 8.35
N SER A 552 -13.94 20.57 9.15
CA SER A 552 -13.26 19.86 10.24
C SER A 552 -12.94 20.80 11.40
N PHE A 553 -12.88 20.25 12.61
CA PHE A 553 -12.62 21.02 13.84
C PHE A 553 -13.56 22.23 13.99
N SER A 554 -14.85 22.04 13.69
CA SER A 554 -15.87 23.10 13.73
C SER A 554 -15.54 24.32 12.84
N ARG A 555 -14.88 24.09 11.69
CA ARG A 555 -14.49 25.15 10.75
C ARG A 555 -14.41 24.67 9.30
N TYR A 556 -15.01 25.43 8.40
CA TYR A 556 -14.75 25.27 6.97
C TYR A 556 -13.28 25.57 6.67
N THR A 557 -12.59 24.61 6.08
CA THR A 557 -11.14 24.59 5.90
C THR A 557 -10.80 24.41 4.44
N ILE A 558 -10.03 25.34 3.86
CA ILE A 558 -9.49 25.17 2.50
C ILE A 558 -8.15 24.47 2.60
N TYR A 559 -7.94 23.46 1.77
CA TYR A 559 -6.65 22.81 1.60
C TYR A 559 -5.99 23.27 0.29
N PRO A 560 -4.96 24.13 0.32
CA PRO A 560 -4.39 24.70 -0.89
C PRO A 560 -3.75 23.64 -1.79
N GLU A 561 -4.09 23.65 -3.07
CA GLU A 561 -3.50 22.78 -4.09
C GLU A 561 -2.10 23.23 -4.52
N THR A 562 -1.81 24.51 -4.34
CA THR A 562 -0.50 25.12 -4.59
C THR A 562 -0.16 26.01 -3.40
N ALA A 563 1.14 26.21 -3.16
CA ALA A 563 1.61 27.04 -2.05
C ALA A 563 1.13 28.50 -2.22
N PRO A 564 0.30 29.02 -1.31
CA PRO A 564 -0.14 30.41 -1.35
C PRO A 564 1.00 31.40 -1.12
N SER A 565 0.86 32.62 -1.67
CA SER A 565 1.79 33.72 -1.42
C SER A 565 1.40 34.50 -0.17
N VAL A 566 2.38 34.90 0.64
CA VAL A 566 2.16 35.61 1.92
C VAL A 566 2.77 37.01 1.87
N GLN A 567 2.02 38.00 2.31
CA GLN A 567 2.43 39.40 2.43
C GLN A 567 2.04 39.95 3.80
N CYS A 568 3.00 40.10 4.71
CA CYS A 568 2.70 40.63 6.04
C CYS A 568 2.79 42.16 6.12
N ASN A 569 3.62 42.81 5.29
CA ASN A 569 3.76 44.28 5.24
C ASN A 569 3.94 44.93 6.64
N GLY A 570 4.66 44.25 7.55
CA GLY A 570 4.90 44.71 8.91
C GLY A 570 3.82 44.31 9.94
N ALA A 571 2.73 43.63 9.53
CA ALA A 571 1.73 43.10 10.45
C ALA A 571 2.29 42.00 11.39
N ASP A 572 3.36 41.34 10.97
CA ASP A 572 4.14 40.37 11.72
C ASP A 572 5.17 41.01 12.66
N GLN A 573 5.33 42.33 12.60
CA GLN A 573 6.29 43.07 13.40
C GLN A 573 5.58 43.81 14.55
N PRO A 574 6.19 43.88 15.74
CA PRO A 574 5.69 44.77 16.77
C PRO A 574 5.74 46.21 16.26
N LYS A 575 4.72 47.01 16.58
CA LYS A 575 4.77 48.45 16.34
C LYS A 575 5.62 49.10 17.44
N PRO A 576 6.71 49.81 17.11
CA PRO A 576 7.48 50.52 18.13
C PRO A 576 6.63 51.57 18.84
N ALA A 577 6.82 51.69 20.15
CA ALA A 577 6.34 52.82 20.93
C ALA A 577 6.93 54.13 20.37
N PRO A 578 6.25 55.27 20.54
CA PRO A 578 6.84 56.56 20.24
C PRO A 578 8.18 56.75 20.97
N ALA A 579 9.13 57.43 20.32
CA ALA A 579 10.36 57.81 20.99
C ALA A 579 10.06 58.92 22.03
N PRO A 580 10.60 58.82 23.26
CA PRO A 580 10.41 59.85 24.27
C PRO A 580 11.10 61.16 23.86
N ARG A 581 10.49 62.30 24.19
CA ARG A 581 11.14 63.62 24.12
C ARG A 581 11.97 63.87 25.39
N ALA A 582 12.80 64.91 25.36
CA ALA A 582 13.72 65.23 26.46
C ALA A 582 13.02 65.43 27.82
N ASP A 583 11.76 65.87 27.83
CA ASP A 583 10.98 66.17 29.03
C ASP A 583 9.86 65.14 29.31
N ASP A 584 9.81 64.05 28.55
CA ASP A 584 8.81 62.98 28.75
C ASP A 584 9.29 62.00 29.83
N VAL A 585 8.37 61.48 30.65
CA VAL A 585 8.58 60.25 31.43
C VAL A 585 7.88 59.12 30.70
N ASN A 586 8.62 58.07 30.30
CA ASN A 586 8.04 56.95 29.56
C ASN A 586 7.79 55.74 30.49
N VAL A 587 6.52 55.36 30.57
CA VAL A 587 6.06 54.18 31.31
C VAL A 587 5.56 53.16 30.31
N ALA A 588 6.05 51.93 30.41
CA ALA A 588 5.56 50.82 29.60
C ALA A 588 5.22 49.62 30.48
N THR A 589 4.35 48.76 29.97
CA THR A 589 4.09 47.45 30.54
C THR A 589 4.45 46.36 29.53
N TYR A 590 5.01 45.24 29.99
CA TYR A 590 5.36 44.11 29.16
C TYR A 590 4.94 42.81 29.85
N ASN A 591 4.09 42.01 29.19
CA ASN A 591 3.68 40.71 29.71
C ASN A 591 4.89 39.75 29.64
N MET A 592 5.26 39.22 30.79
CA MET A 592 6.33 38.26 31.02
C MET A 592 5.81 37.01 31.76
N GLU A 593 4.51 36.74 31.75
CA GLU A 593 3.86 35.62 32.46
C GLU A 593 4.39 34.22 32.05
N ARG A 594 5.01 34.11 30.86
CA ARG A 594 5.67 32.88 30.38
C ARG A 594 7.19 33.00 30.32
N PHE A 595 7.78 33.88 31.13
CA PHE A 595 9.22 34.02 31.24
C PHE A 595 9.75 33.20 32.43
N PHE A 596 9.84 31.89 32.23
CA PHE A 596 10.42 30.96 33.21
C PHE A 596 11.94 31.06 33.22
N ASP A 597 12.58 30.61 34.30
CA ASP A 597 14.03 30.51 34.39
C ASP A 597 14.54 29.08 34.17
N ASP A 598 15.84 28.88 34.31
CA ASP A 598 16.50 27.57 34.17
C ASP A 598 16.72 26.86 35.51
N GLN A 599 16.07 27.33 36.58
CA GLN A 599 16.11 26.74 37.91
C GLN A 599 14.77 26.06 38.22
N ASN A 600 14.84 24.99 39.01
CA ASN A 600 13.65 24.26 39.41
C ASN A 600 13.32 24.63 40.84
N ASP A 601 12.24 25.37 41.08
CA ASP A 601 11.75 25.62 42.44
C ASP A 601 10.87 24.45 42.90
N PRO A 602 11.35 23.52 43.75
CA PRO A 602 10.67 22.24 43.98
C PRO A 602 9.31 22.36 44.69
N ALA A 603 8.99 23.54 45.21
CA ALA A 603 7.72 23.84 45.87
C ALA A 603 6.63 24.31 44.90
N ILE A 604 6.95 24.58 43.64
CA ILE A 604 6.05 25.13 42.63
C ILE A 604 6.08 24.24 41.39
N GLY A 605 4.91 23.96 40.81
CA GLY A 605 4.80 23.21 39.56
C GLY A 605 4.94 24.14 38.37
N GLU A 606 6.16 24.33 37.86
CA GLU A 606 6.44 25.23 36.74
C GLU A 606 7.30 24.58 35.64
N PRO A 607 7.24 25.08 34.40
CA PRO A 607 8.19 24.70 33.37
C PRO A 607 9.59 25.22 33.71
N VAL A 608 10.57 24.32 33.77
CA VAL A 608 11.99 24.67 33.90
C VAL A 608 12.61 24.74 32.51
N LEU A 609 13.25 25.85 32.18
CA LEU A 609 13.93 26.03 30.90
C LEU A 609 15.30 25.37 30.88
N THR A 610 15.79 25.05 29.69
CA THR A 610 17.23 24.87 29.50
C THR A 610 17.94 26.22 29.62
N ALA A 611 19.18 26.25 30.08
CA ALA A 611 19.99 27.47 30.16
C ALA A 611 20.05 28.22 28.81
N ALA A 612 20.13 27.49 27.69
CA ALA A 612 20.12 28.08 26.36
C ALA A 612 18.75 28.72 26.00
N ALA A 613 17.65 28.04 26.32
CA ALA A 613 16.30 28.56 26.13
C ALA A 613 16.04 29.82 26.97
N TYR A 614 16.47 29.80 28.24
CA TYR A 614 16.38 30.96 29.13
C TYR A 614 17.16 32.15 28.57
N GLN A 615 18.43 31.95 28.18
CA GLN A 615 19.23 33.01 27.57
C GLN A 615 18.61 33.53 26.27
N GLY A 616 18.01 32.66 25.46
CA GLY A 616 17.28 33.04 24.26
C GLY A 616 16.08 33.94 24.56
N ARG A 617 15.25 33.59 25.54
CA ARG A 617 14.12 34.43 25.97
C ARG A 617 14.60 35.76 26.54
N LEU A 618 15.64 35.76 27.38
CA LEU A 618 16.24 36.98 27.95
C LEU A 618 16.70 37.94 26.85
N ASN A 619 17.41 37.41 25.84
CA ASN A 619 17.84 38.20 24.69
C ASN A 619 16.65 38.77 23.92
N LYS A 620 15.60 37.97 23.68
CA LYS A 620 14.38 38.41 23.00
C LYS A 620 13.65 39.51 23.77
N ALA A 621 13.47 39.36 25.08
CA ALA A 621 12.88 40.38 25.94
C ALA A 621 13.70 41.67 25.95
N SER A 622 15.02 41.56 26.05
CA SER A 622 15.95 42.70 25.98
C SER A 622 15.85 43.45 24.65
N LEU A 623 15.74 42.74 23.52
CA LEU A 623 15.54 43.36 22.20
C LEU A 623 14.17 44.04 22.10
N ALA A 624 13.10 43.43 22.63
CA ALA A 624 11.77 44.03 22.66
C ALA A 624 11.77 45.36 23.45
N ILE A 625 12.34 45.35 24.66
CA ILE A 625 12.40 46.53 25.53
C ILE A 625 13.24 47.66 24.88
N ARG A 626 14.40 47.32 24.31
CA ARG A 626 15.30 48.33 23.73
C ARG A 626 14.78 48.88 22.41
N ASN A 627 14.36 48.01 21.49
CA ASN A 627 14.11 48.41 20.11
C ASN A 627 12.64 48.79 19.84
N TYR A 628 11.71 48.32 20.69
CA TYR A 628 10.28 48.55 20.50
C TYR A 628 9.64 49.34 21.63
N LEU A 629 10.09 49.19 22.88
CA LEU A 629 9.60 50.04 23.98
C LEU A 629 10.48 51.29 24.20
N ASN A 630 11.60 51.42 23.47
CA ASN A 630 12.55 52.53 23.58
C ASN A 630 13.05 52.76 25.02
N THR A 631 13.39 51.68 25.74
CA THR A 631 13.99 51.72 27.09
C THR A 631 13.22 52.64 28.06
N PRO A 632 12.03 52.22 28.53
CA PRO A 632 11.22 53.03 29.42
C PRO A 632 11.91 53.28 30.78
N ASP A 633 11.68 54.45 31.36
CA ASP A 633 12.10 54.85 32.71
C ASP A 633 11.47 53.91 33.75
N ILE A 634 10.22 53.51 33.50
CA ILE A 634 9.47 52.56 34.33
C ILE A 634 8.92 51.46 33.43
N LEU A 635 9.37 50.22 33.68
CA LEU A 635 8.82 49.02 33.05
C LEU A 635 8.03 48.22 34.10
N GLY A 636 6.72 48.15 33.93
CA GLY A 636 5.88 47.19 34.64
C GLY A 636 5.91 45.84 33.94
N THR A 637 6.24 44.76 34.66
CA THR A 637 6.09 43.39 34.15
C THR A 637 4.86 42.76 34.76
N VAL A 638 4.07 42.06 33.96
CA VAL A 638 2.95 41.22 34.41
C VAL A 638 3.30 39.78 34.15
#